data_AF-A0A4Y2TR91-F1
#
_entry.id   AF-A0A4Y2TR91-F1
#
_cell.length_a   1.000
_cell.length_b   1.000
_cell.length_c   1.000
_cell.angle_alpha   90.00
_cell.angle_beta   90.00
_cell.angle_gamma   90.00
#
_symmetry.space_group_name_H-M   'P 1'
#
loop_
_entity.id
_entity.type
_entity.pdbx_description
1 polymer ?
#
loop_
_entity_poly.entity_id
_entity_poly.type
_entity_poly.pdbx_seq_one_letter_code
_entity_poly.pdbx_strand_id
1 'polypeptide(L)'
;MALEFISTIGPWNKINLYTDSLSVLEALDTFKTSKQEILAIKNDILEMSKEKSITLHWIPAHTGIQGNETADSYAKKATTRPNIEKIPKKSFKQLKNAISNVQIQIWQERWASSTTKNGRHKEKLIPAVSIHTKKFSHFIVQFLSGHGRYPAYFIRFERSLNIKCPCGAVGDTLHYVVNCPFTEKYAKKLIYDKDNLSTILSREENLGLLHSIYQEVNNLVPQV
;
A
#
# COMPACT_ATOMS: atom_id res chain seq x y z
N MET A 1 -3.25 -34.79 -9.11
CA MET A 1 -4.60 -35.21 -9.54
C MET A 1 -4.59 -35.92 -10.88
N ALA A 2 -4.33 -35.27 -12.03
CA ALA A 2 -4.37 -35.99 -13.33
C ALA A 2 -3.32 -37.12 -13.41
N LEU A 3 -2.07 -36.85 -13.02
CA LEU A 3 -1.00 -37.87 -12.99
C LEU A 3 -1.27 -38.97 -11.96
N GLU A 4 -1.77 -38.61 -10.77
CA GLU A 4 -2.21 -39.57 -9.74
C GLU A 4 -3.34 -40.48 -10.26
N PHE A 5 -4.28 -39.96 -11.04
CA PHE A 5 -5.30 -40.80 -11.68
C PHE A 5 -4.68 -41.73 -12.73
N ILE A 6 -3.75 -41.21 -13.54
CA ILE A 6 -3.10 -42.02 -14.57
C ILE A 6 -2.27 -43.18 -13.98
N SER A 7 -1.65 -43.00 -12.81
CA SER A 7 -0.94 -44.10 -12.15
C SER A 7 -1.88 -45.23 -11.68
N THR A 8 -3.18 -44.95 -11.52
CA THR A 8 -4.18 -45.95 -11.13
C THR A 8 -4.81 -46.71 -12.30
N ILE A 9 -4.69 -46.23 -13.54
CA ILE A 9 -5.32 -46.88 -14.70
C ILE A 9 -4.38 -47.91 -15.33
N GLY A 10 -4.77 -49.19 -15.31
CA GLY A 10 -3.93 -50.30 -15.79
C GLY A 10 -3.78 -50.45 -17.32
N PRO A 11 -4.88 -50.55 -18.11
CA PRO A 11 -4.78 -51.05 -19.49
C PRO A 11 -4.36 -49.99 -20.54
N TRP A 12 -4.24 -48.72 -20.16
CA TRP A 12 -4.01 -47.62 -21.10
C TRP A 12 -2.54 -47.21 -21.12
N ASN A 13 -1.86 -47.52 -22.23
CA ASN A 13 -0.43 -47.26 -22.41
C ASN A 13 -0.15 -45.96 -23.18
N LYS A 14 -1.13 -45.40 -23.90
CA LYS A 14 -0.98 -44.13 -24.62
C LYS A 14 -1.99 -43.11 -24.09
N ILE A 15 -1.49 -41.98 -23.61
CA ILE A 15 -2.27 -41.00 -22.86
C ILE A 15 -1.97 -39.61 -23.37
N ASN A 16 -3.02 -38.87 -23.73
CA ASN A 16 -2.94 -37.47 -24.12
C ASN A 16 -3.57 -36.61 -23.01
N LEU A 17 -2.79 -35.73 -22.41
CA LEU A 17 -3.23 -34.76 -21.41
C LEU A 17 -3.37 -33.39 -22.05
N TYR A 18 -4.55 -32.79 -21.92
CA TYR A 18 -4.85 -31.48 -22.46
C TYR A 18 -4.96 -30.47 -21.32
N THR A 19 -4.32 -29.31 -21.45
CA THR A 19 -4.37 -28.22 -20.47
C THR A 19 -4.37 -26.86 -21.17
N ASP A 20 -5.08 -25.91 -20.59
CA ASP A 20 -5.04 -24.51 -21.03
C ASP A 20 -3.91 -23.69 -20.42
N SER A 21 -3.17 -24.27 -19.47
CA SER A 21 -2.05 -23.61 -18.81
C SER A 21 -0.77 -23.74 -19.63
N LEU A 22 -0.63 -22.90 -20.67
CA LEU A 22 0.60 -22.80 -21.48
C LEU A 22 1.84 -22.60 -20.60
N SER A 23 1.72 -21.76 -19.57
CA SER A 23 2.81 -21.47 -18.63
C SER A 23 3.34 -22.72 -17.88
N VAL A 24 2.49 -23.72 -17.65
CA VAL A 24 2.91 -24.99 -17.03
C VAL A 24 3.66 -25.83 -18.04
N LEU A 25 3.20 -25.90 -19.29
CA LEU A 25 3.86 -26.63 -20.37
C LEU A 25 5.25 -26.06 -20.66
N GLU A 26 5.37 -24.74 -20.78
CA GLU A 26 6.65 -24.05 -20.95
C GLU A 26 7.61 -24.31 -19.76
N ALA A 27 7.08 -24.29 -18.53
CA ALA A 27 7.88 -24.61 -17.35
C ALA A 27 8.33 -26.08 -17.30
N LEU A 28 7.52 -27.01 -17.82
CA LEU A 28 7.87 -28.41 -17.94
C LEU A 28 8.92 -28.67 -19.03
N ASP A 29 8.88 -27.90 -20.11
CA ASP A 29 9.85 -27.97 -21.21
C ASP A 29 11.21 -27.35 -20.83
N THR A 30 11.23 -26.44 -19.85
CA THR A 30 12.47 -25.76 -19.42
C THR A 30 13.44 -26.70 -18.71
N PHE A 31 14.70 -26.81 -19.17
CA PHE A 31 15.71 -27.71 -18.58
C PHE A 31 16.05 -27.40 -17.10
N LYS A 32 16.17 -26.12 -16.73
CA LYS A 32 16.48 -25.70 -15.34
C LYS A 32 15.26 -25.04 -14.70
N THR A 33 14.74 -25.65 -13.64
CA THR A 33 13.70 -25.03 -12.80
C THR A 33 13.99 -25.24 -11.32
N SER A 34 13.85 -24.19 -10.53
CA SER A 34 13.96 -24.24 -9.06
C SER A 34 12.58 -24.35 -8.38
N LYS A 35 11.49 -24.38 -9.15
CA LYS A 35 10.12 -24.49 -8.63
C LYS A 35 9.85 -25.93 -8.23
N GLN A 36 9.67 -26.18 -6.93
CA GLN A 36 9.47 -27.52 -6.36
C GLN A 36 8.26 -28.23 -6.97
N GLU A 37 7.19 -27.50 -7.27
CA GLU A 37 5.97 -28.05 -7.86
C GLU A 37 6.18 -28.56 -9.29
N ILE A 38 6.95 -27.81 -10.10
CA ILE A 38 7.28 -28.24 -11.47
C ILE A 38 8.23 -29.44 -11.44
N LEU A 39 9.21 -29.46 -10.53
CA LEU A 39 10.10 -30.60 -10.35
C LEU A 39 9.33 -31.86 -9.95
N ALA A 40 8.36 -31.75 -9.05
CA ALA A 40 7.49 -32.87 -8.68
C ALA A 40 6.72 -33.41 -9.90
N ILE A 41 6.09 -32.53 -10.69
CA ILE A 41 5.36 -32.94 -11.91
C ILE A 41 6.30 -33.62 -12.92
N LYS A 42 7.52 -33.09 -13.12
CA LYS A 42 8.50 -33.72 -14.02
C LYS A 42 8.87 -35.13 -13.55
N ASN A 43 9.14 -35.30 -12.25
CA ASN A 43 9.48 -36.60 -11.69
C ASN A 43 8.34 -37.60 -11.83
N ASP A 44 7.10 -37.18 -11.57
CA ASP A 44 5.91 -38.02 -11.74
C ASP A 44 5.76 -38.47 -13.20
N ILE A 45 5.90 -37.53 -14.17
CA ILE A 45 5.83 -37.86 -15.61
C ILE A 45 6.97 -38.82 -16.00
N LEU A 46 8.20 -38.57 -15.54
CA LEU A 46 9.36 -39.42 -15.83
C LEU A 46 9.18 -40.84 -15.31
N GLU A 47 8.66 -40.97 -14.08
CA GLU A 47 8.40 -42.29 -13.48
C GLU A 47 7.35 -43.05 -14.28
N MET A 48 6.25 -42.39 -14.63
CA MET A 48 5.17 -43.00 -15.41
C MET A 48 5.58 -43.30 -16.86
N SER A 49 6.53 -42.55 -17.41
CA SER A 49 7.03 -42.73 -18.77
C SER A 49 7.77 -44.05 -18.98
N LYS A 50 8.11 -44.77 -17.89
CA LYS A 50 8.67 -46.13 -17.95
C LYS A 50 7.68 -47.14 -18.53
N GLU A 51 6.39 -46.94 -18.30
CA GLU A 51 5.33 -47.89 -18.67
C GLU A 51 4.31 -47.29 -19.66
N LYS A 52 4.19 -45.96 -19.70
CA LYS A 52 3.14 -45.25 -20.44
C LYS A 52 3.74 -44.16 -21.32
N SER A 53 3.21 -44.03 -22.54
CA SER A 53 3.46 -42.88 -23.41
C SER A 53 2.51 -41.74 -23.03
N ILE A 54 3.05 -40.67 -22.43
CA ILE A 54 2.29 -39.49 -22.03
C ILE A 54 2.66 -38.33 -22.96
N THR A 55 1.64 -37.71 -23.58
CA THR A 55 1.80 -36.51 -24.41
C THR A 55 0.98 -35.37 -23.82
N LEU A 56 1.62 -34.21 -23.65
CA LEU A 56 0.96 -33.00 -23.14
C LEU A 56 0.60 -32.09 -24.31
N HIS A 57 -0.63 -31.58 -24.31
CA HIS A 57 -1.17 -30.70 -25.35
C HIS A 57 -1.70 -29.41 -24.74
N TRP A 58 -1.37 -28.28 -25.37
CA TRP A 58 -1.99 -27.01 -25.03
C TRP A 58 -3.32 -26.86 -25.77
N ILE A 59 -4.35 -26.34 -25.08
CA ILE A 59 -5.62 -25.95 -25.68
C ILE A 59 -6.03 -24.54 -25.21
N PRO A 60 -6.76 -23.75 -26.00
CA PRO A 60 -7.17 -22.41 -25.59
C PRO A 60 -8.31 -22.45 -24.56
N ALA A 61 -8.17 -21.67 -23.49
CA ALA A 61 -9.21 -21.50 -22.47
C ALA A 61 -10.46 -20.82 -23.04
N HIS A 62 -11.63 -21.15 -22.49
CA HIS A 62 -12.92 -20.46 -22.74
C HIS A 62 -13.36 -20.40 -24.21
N THR A 63 -13.07 -21.45 -24.98
CA THR A 63 -13.41 -21.55 -26.41
C THR A 63 -14.55 -22.51 -26.74
N GLY A 64 -15.29 -23.03 -25.73
CA GLY A 64 -16.33 -24.04 -25.98
C GLY A 64 -15.84 -25.48 -25.95
N ILE A 65 -14.56 -25.74 -25.64
CA ILE A 65 -14.03 -27.11 -25.53
C ILE A 65 -14.61 -27.76 -24.27
N GLN A 66 -15.63 -28.60 -24.46
CA GLN A 66 -16.40 -29.21 -23.38
C GLN A 66 -15.53 -29.87 -22.30
N GLY A 67 -14.46 -30.55 -22.67
CA GLY A 67 -13.52 -31.18 -21.73
C GLY A 67 -12.81 -30.17 -20.82
N ASN A 68 -12.32 -29.05 -21.38
CA ASN A 68 -11.65 -28.01 -20.61
C ASN A 68 -12.65 -27.26 -19.72
N GLU A 69 -13.81 -26.92 -20.25
CA GLU A 69 -14.86 -26.22 -19.49
C GLU A 69 -15.37 -27.07 -18.32
N THR A 70 -15.45 -28.39 -18.52
CA THR A 70 -15.79 -29.34 -17.47
C THR A 70 -14.68 -29.38 -16.40
N ALA A 71 -13.42 -29.48 -16.80
CA ALA A 71 -12.28 -29.44 -15.88
C ALA A 71 -12.24 -28.12 -15.07
N ASP A 72 -12.44 -26.98 -15.72
CA ASP A 72 -12.54 -25.66 -15.08
C ASP A 72 -13.71 -25.58 -14.10
N SER A 73 -14.87 -26.12 -14.48
CA SER A 73 -16.04 -26.18 -13.59
C SER A 73 -15.75 -26.98 -12.32
N TYR A 74 -15.07 -28.12 -12.45
CA TYR A 74 -14.63 -28.91 -11.29
C TYR A 74 -13.59 -28.17 -10.45
N ALA A 75 -12.59 -27.52 -11.08
CA ALA A 75 -11.60 -26.72 -10.37
C ALA A 75 -12.25 -25.56 -9.60
N LYS A 76 -13.22 -24.86 -10.20
CA LYS A 76 -14.00 -23.80 -9.54
C LYS A 76 -14.82 -24.33 -8.36
N LYS A 77 -15.55 -25.44 -8.54
CA LYS A 77 -16.30 -26.09 -7.45
C LYS A 77 -15.39 -26.47 -6.28
N ALA A 78 -14.18 -26.94 -6.57
CA ALA A 78 -13.21 -27.28 -5.53
C ALA A 78 -12.81 -26.08 -4.65
N THR A 79 -12.85 -24.84 -5.16
CA THR A 79 -12.53 -23.63 -4.37
C THR A 79 -13.55 -23.33 -3.26
N THR A 80 -14.76 -23.90 -3.34
CA THR A 80 -15.84 -23.71 -2.35
C THR A 80 -15.91 -24.82 -1.31
N ARG A 81 -15.05 -25.85 -1.41
CA ARG A 81 -15.05 -26.95 -0.44
C ARG A 81 -14.58 -26.41 0.94
N PRO A 82 -15.25 -26.79 2.04
CA PRO A 82 -14.89 -26.31 3.38
C PRO A 82 -13.56 -26.86 3.87
N ASN A 83 -13.11 -27.99 3.33
CA ASN A 83 -11.85 -28.62 3.68
C ASN A 83 -10.79 -28.33 2.61
N ILE A 84 -9.68 -27.71 3.01
CA ILE A 84 -8.54 -27.39 2.15
C ILE A 84 -7.52 -28.51 2.28
N GLU A 85 -7.45 -29.38 1.26
CA GLU A 85 -6.54 -30.54 1.25
C GLU A 85 -5.05 -30.11 1.20
N LYS A 86 -4.75 -29.00 0.53
CA LYS A 86 -3.39 -28.42 0.44
C LYS A 86 -3.46 -26.90 0.46
N ILE A 87 -2.76 -26.28 1.41
CA ILE A 87 -2.61 -24.83 1.48
C ILE A 87 -1.40 -24.45 0.61
N PRO A 88 -1.59 -23.71 -0.50
CA PRO A 88 -0.46 -23.25 -1.29
C PRO A 88 0.43 -22.33 -0.45
N LYS A 89 1.75 -22.45 -0.62
CA LYS A 89 2.70 -21.53 0.03
C LYS A 89 2.39 -20.11 -0.43
N LYS A 90 2.36 -19.16 0.50
CA LYS A 90 2.24 -17.74 0.16
C LYS A 90 3.43 -17.36 -0.72
N SER A 91 3.16 -16.65 -1.81
CA SER A 91 4.21 -16.04 -2.62
C SER A 91 5.03 -15.05 -1.77
N PHE A 92 6.29 -14.85 -2.13
CA PHE A 92 7.15 -13.87 -1.48
C PHE A 92 6.52 -12.47 -1.45
N LYS A 93 5.79 -12.09 -2.52
CA LYS A 93 5.03 -10.84 -2.61
C LYS A 93 3.92 -10.77 -1.56
N GLN A 94 3.12 -11.83 -1.40
CA GLN A 94 2.08 -11.88 -0.37
C GLN A 94 2.67 -11.78 1.04
N LEU A 95 3.81 -12.44 1.27
CA LEU A 95 4.50 -12.38 2.56
C LEU A 95 5.03 -10.96 2.84
N LYS A 96 5.68 -10.33 1.86
CA LYS A 96 6.16 -8.95 1.96
C LYS A 96 5.03 -7.96 2.22
N ASN A 97 3.89 -8.12 1.53
CA ASN A 97 2.72 -7.28 1.75
C ASN A 97 2.14 -7.47 3.16
N ALA A 98 2.05 -8.71 3.65
CA ALA A 98 1.58 -8.99 5.01
C ALA A 98 2.47 -8.32 6.06
N ILE A 99 3.80 -8.42 5.90
CA ILE A 99 4.76 -7.75 6.80
C ILE A 99 4.60 -6.23 6.74
N SER A 100 4.51 -5.66 5.52
CA SER A 100 4.33 -4.22 5.34
C SER A 100 3.04 -3.71 5.99
N ASN A 101 1.95 -4.48 5.91
CA ASN A 101 0.68 -4.11 6.53
C ASN A 101 0.79 -4.08 8.06
N VAL A 102 1.43 -5.10 8.66
CA VAL A 102 1.69 -5.13 10.11
C VAL A 102 2.57 -3.95 10.53
N GLN A 103 3.62 -3.63 9.77
CA GLN A 103 4.49 -2.49 10.06
C GLN A 103 3.75 -1.15 10.00
N ILE A 104 2.89 -0.94 9.00
CA ILE A 104 2.05 0.27 8.88
C ILE A 104 1.09 0.35 10.06
N GLN A 105 0.47 -0.76 10.47
CA GLN A 105 -0.45 -0.78 11.60
C GLN A 105 0.26 -0.40 12.90
N ILE A 106 1.41 -1.03 13.21
CA ILE A 106 2.21 -0.70 14.40
C ILE A 106 2.63 0.78 14.36
N TRP A 107 3.01 1.30 13.20
CA TRP A 107 3.36 2.71 13.04
C TRP A 107 2.16 3.62 13.28
N GLN A 108 0.99 3.29 12.75
CA GLN A 108 -0.25 4.04 12.95
C GLN A 108 -0.67 4.07 14.41
N GLU A 109 -0.59 2.93 15.12
CA GLU A 109 -0.88 2.83 16.55
C GLU A 109 0.03 3.76 17.35
N ARG A 110 1.35 3.69 17.13
CA ARG A 110 2.31 4.60 17.78
C ARG A 110 2.07 6.06 17.42
N TRP A 111 1.68 6.33 16.18
CA TRP A 111 1.40 7.68 15.69
C TRP A 111 0.17 8.28 16.37
N ALA A 112 -0.90 7.52 16.54
CA ALA A 112 -2.13 7.95 17.22
C ALA A 112 -1.98 7.99 18.75
N SER A 113 -1.24 7.06 19.35
CA SER A 113 -1.17 6.90 20.82
C SER A 113 -0.04 7.67 21.51
N SER A 114 0.82 8.36 20.76
CA SER A 114 1.98 9.05 21.35
C SER A 114 1.54 10.20 22.26
N THR A 115 1.94 10.13 23.53
CA THR A 115 1.74 11.18 24.55
C THR A 115 2.79 12.29 24.53
N THR A 116 3.86 12.14 23.71
CA THR A 116 4.88 13.17 23.59
C THR A 116 4.31 14.43 22.95
N LYS A 117 4.70 15.62 23.44
CA LYS A 117 4.27 16.91 22.86
C LYS A 117 4.78 17.10 21.42
N ASN A 118 5.85 16.41 21.05
CA ASN A 118 6.47 16.51 19.73
C ASN A 118 5.62 15.79 18.68
N GLY A 119 5.39 16.44 17.53
CA GLY A 119 4.68 15.85 16.40
C GLY A 119 3.15 15.81 16.49
N ARG A 120 2.53 16.17 17.63
CA ARG A 120 1.05 16.22 17.75
C ARG A 120 0.39 17.23 16.81
N HIS A 121 1.06 18.37 16.57
CA HIS A 121 0.62 19.32 15.55
C HIS A 121 0.58 18.68 14.15
N LYS A 122 1.62 17.92 13.79
CA LYS A 122 1.69 17.22 12.51
C LYS A 122 0.64 16.11 12.42
N GLU A 123 0.35 15.42 13.51
CA GLU A 123 -0.67 14.36 13.57
C GLU A 123 -2.08 14.87 13.30
N LYS A 124 -2.45 16.06 13.81
CA LYS A 124 -3.74 16.71 13.46
C LYS A 124 -3.89 16.97 11.96
N LEU A 125 -2.78 17.24 11.26
CA LEU A 125 -2.75 17.56 9.83
C LEU A 125 -2.51 16.32 8.95
N ILE A 126 -1.85 15.31 9.47
CA ILE A 126 -1.55 14.03 8.81
C ILE A 126 -1.82 12.90 9.82
N PRO A 127 -3.10 12.54 10.05
CA PRO A 127 -3.48 11.55 11.06
C PRO A 127 -3.17 10.12 10.62
N ALA A 128 -3.12 9.86 9.32
CA ALA A 128 -2.80 8.56 8.75
C ALA A 128 -1.34 8.51 8.30
N VAL A 129 -0.59 7.52 8.79
CA VAL A 129 0.76 7.22 8.32
C VAL A 129 0.71 6.59 6.94
N SER A 130 1.78 6.77 6.16
CA SER A 130 1.86 6.22 4.81
C SER A 130 3.31 5.91 4.45
N ILE A 131 3.51 4.79 3.76
CA ILE A 131 4.79 4.43 3.13
C ILE A 131 5.07 5.27 1.88
N HIS A 132 4.06 5.92 1.32
CA HIS A 132 4.22 6.80 0.17
C HIS A 132 4.64 8.19 0.63
N THR A 133 5.86 8.57 0.27
CA THR A 133 6.38 9.91 0.57
C THR A 133 5.62 10.96 -0.23
N LYS A 134 4.82 11.79 0.45
CA LYS A 134 4.28 13.01 -0.13
C LYS A 134 5.38 14.06 -0.21
N LYS A 135 5.59 14.63 -1.40
CA LYS A 135 6.52 15.75 -1.60
C LYS A 135 5.77 17.04 -1.32
N PHE A 136 6.25 17.81 -0.36
CA PHE A 136 5.72 19.12 -0.01
C PHE A 136 6.82 20.18 -0.20
N SER A 137 6.41 21.41 -0.52
CA SER A 137 7.31 22.56 -0.52
C SER A 137 7.86 22.83 0.89
N HIS A 138 8.98 23.55 0.98
CA HIS A 138 9.62 23.84 2.27
C HIS A 138 8.67 24.55 3.26
N PHE A 139 7.82 25.46 2.78
CA PHE A 139 6.88 26.20 3.62
C PHE A 139 5.75 25.31 4.16
N ILE A 140 5.28 24.33 3.38
CA ILE A 140 4.31 23.35 3.88
C ILE A 140 4.97 22.43 4.90
N VAL A 141 6.22 22.03 4.70
CA VAL A 141 6.96 21.24 5.70
C VAL A 141 7.13 22.02 7.00
N GLN A 142 7.43 23.32 6.92
CA GLN A 142 7.48 24.24 8.06
C GLN A 142 6.13 24.33 8.78
N PHE A 143 5.05 24.58 8.04
CA PHE A 143 3.68 24.58 8.56
C PHE A 143 3.32 23.26 9.26
N LEU A 144 3.62 22.12 8.64
CA LEU A 144 3.36 20.78 9.18
C LEU A 144 4.14 20.47 10.46
N SER A 145 5.37 20.94 10.56
CA SER A 145 6.24 20.69 11.71
C SER A 145 6.05 21.71 12.84
N GLY A 146 5.32 22.80 12.58
CA GLY A 146 5.32 23.95 13.49
C GLY A 146 6.67 24.66 13.53
N HIS A 147 7.53 24.43 12.53
CA HIS A 147 8.85 25.04 12.43
C HIS A 147 8.80 26.26 11.52
N GLY A 148 9.56 27.30 11.85
CA GLY A 148 9.64 28.49 11.01
C GLY A 148 9.53 29.77 11.82
N ARG A 149 9.11 30.85 11.17
CA ARG A 149 9.01 32.19 11.77
C ARG A 149 7.70 32.34 12.54
N TYR A 150 7.56 31.52 13.58
CA TYR A 150 6.41 31.53 14.48
C TYR A 150 6.90 31.87 15.89
N PRO A 151 6.29 32.85 16.59
CA PRO A 151 6.64 33.16 17.98
C PRO A 151 6.67 31.92 18.91
N ALA A 152 5.73 30.99 18.75
CA ALA A 152 5.70 29.73 19.50
C ALA A 152 6.92 28.84 19.22
N TYR A 153 7.45 28.85 18.00
CA TYR A 153 8.68 28.14 17.65
C TYR A 153 9.91 28.82 18.25
N PHE A 154 10.00 30.15 18.20
CA PHE A 154 11.14 30.89 18.75
C PHE A 154 11.31 30.71 20.26
N ILE A 155 10.22 30.75 21.02
CA ILE A 155 10.23 30.45 22.46
C ILE A 155 10.78 29.05 22.73
N ARG A 156 10.33 28.05 21.96
CA ARG A 156 10.74 26.65 22.15
C ARG A 156 12.23 26.43 21.99
N PHE A 157 12.91 27.29 21.22
CA PHE A 157 14.36 27.27 21.00
C PHE A 157 15.08 28.44 21.66
N GLU A 158 14.44 29.10 22.63
CA GLU A 158 15.06 30.16 23.44
C GLU A 158 15.59 31.35 22.60
N ARG A 159 15.01 31.56 21.41
CA ARG A 159 15.38 32.67 20.51
C ARG A 159 14.58 33.94 20.81
N SER A 160 13.47 33.83 21.52
CA SER A 160 12.64 34.95 21.92
C SER A 160 11.91 34.65 23.22
N LEU A 161 11.59 35.70 23.99
CA LEU A 161 10.76 35.62 25.19
C LEU A 161 9.29 35.93 24.91
N ASN A 162 8.94 36.29 23.67
CA ASN A 162 7.57 36.64 23.30
C ASN A 162 6.92 35.54 22.44
N ILE A 163 5.90 34.88 23.01
CA ILE A 163 5.12 33.83 22.32
C ILE A 163 3.97 34.39 21.48
N LYS A 164 3.71 35.69 21.59
CA LYS A 164 2.51 36.29 21.03
C LYS A 164 2.72 36.75 19.59
N CYS A 165 1.70 36.54 18.79
CA CYS A 165 1.47 37.25 17.54
C CYS A 165 1.17 38.73 17.85
N PRO A 166 1.43 39.69 16.93
CA PRO A 166 1.04 41.10 17.11
C PRO A 166 -0.45 41.33 17.41
N CYS A 167 -1.33 40.38 17.11
CA CYS A 167 -2.75 40.46 17.47
C CYS A 167 -3.04 40.09 18.94
N GLY A 168 -2.03 39.67 19.71
CA GLY A 168 -2.12 39.33 21.13
C GLY A 168 -2.31 37.83 21.44
N ALA A 169 -2.73 37.01 20.46
CA ALA A 169 -2.87 35.56 20.61
C ALA A 169 -1.51 34.83 20.52
N VAL A 170 -1.48 33.53 20.85
CA VAL A 170 -0.30 32.68 20.68
C VAL A 170 0.05 32.57 19.19
N GLY A 171 1.29 32.92 18.83
CA GLY A 171 1.78 32.87 17.46
C GLY A 171 2.25 31.48 17.05
N ASP A 172 1.33 30.52 16.99
CA ASP A 172 1.58 29.19 16.42
C ASP A 172 1.06 29.07 14.98
N THR A 173 1.36 27.96 14.31
CA THR A 173 0.98 27.72 12.91
C THR A 173 -0.52 27.73 12.68
N LEU A 174 -1.32 27.13 13.58
CA LEU A 174 -2.77 27.04 13.40
C LEU A 174 -3.44 28.38 13.61
N HIS A 175 -2.94 29.21 14.53
CA HIS A 175 -3.45 30.56 14.72
C HIS A 175 -3.45 31.36 13.41
N TYR A 176 -2.37 31.32 12.64
CA TYR A 176 -2.27 32.03 11.35
C TYR A 176 -3.17 31.46 10.25
N VAL A 177 -3.70 30.26 10.42
CA VAL A 177 -4.59 29.61 9.46
C VAL A 177 -6.05 29.74 9.86
N VAL A 178 -6.35 29.82 11.16
CA VAL A 178 -7.72 29.69 11.68
C VAL A 178 -8.25 30.99 12.30
N ASN A 179 -7.41 31.80 12.96
CA ASN A 179 -7.87 32.86 13.86
C ASN A 179 -7.19 34.22 13.69
N CYS A 180 -6.07 34.30 12.97
CA CYS A 180 -5.28 35.53 12.93
C CYS A 180 -5.91 36.59 12.01
N PRO A 181 -6.17 37.82 12.51
CA PRO A 181 -6.73 38.88 11.69
C PRO A 181 -5.78 39.34 10.57
N PHE A 182 -4.46 39.21 10.76
CA PHE A 182 -3.47 39.63 9.76
C PHE A 182 -3.42 38.72 8.52
N THR A 183 -3.77 37.44 8.68
CA THR A 183 -3.77 36.46 7.58
C THR A 183 -5.18 36.13 7.08
N GLU A 184 -6.19 36.78 7.66
CA GLU A 184 -7.61 36.51 7.45
C GLU A 184 -8.02 36.58 5.96
N LYS A 185 -7.40 37.50 5.21
CA LYS A 185 -7.62 37.71 3.76
C LYS A 185 -7.39 36.45 2.92
N TYR A 186 -6.50 35.55 3.37
CA TYR A 186 -6.22 34.27 2.73
C TYR A 186 -6.88 33.12 3.47
N ALA A 187 -6.88 33.15 4.81
CA ALA A 187 -7.44 32.10 5.65
C ALA A 187 -8.94 31.84 5.36
N LYS A 188 -9.74 32.88 5.16
CA LYS A 188 -11.17 32.77 4.82
C LYS A 188 -11.45 32.05 3.49
N LYS A 189 -10.44 31.96 2.61
CA LYS A 189 -10.55 31.30 1.30
C LYS A 189 -10.18 29.82 1.35
N LEU A 190 -9.60 29.34 2.46
CA LEU A 190 -9.25 27.94 2.63
C LEU A 190 -10.53 27.09 2.72
N ILE A 191 -10.56 25.99 1.99
CA ILE A 191 -11.69 25.05 2.01
C ILE A 191 -11.24 23.77 2.68
N TYR A 192 -11.72 23.54 3.89
CA TYR A 192 -11.39 22.38 4.72
C TYR A 192 -12.48 22.16 5.78
N ASP A 193 -12.55 20.95 6.31
CA ASP A 193 -13.37 20.59 7.45
C ASP A 193 -12.71 21.09 8.74
N LYS A 194 -13.40 21.95 9.49
CA LYS A 194 -12.88 22.53 10.74
C LYS A 194 -12.74 21.49 11.86
N ASP A 195 -13.53 20.43 11.82
CA ASP A 195 -13.45 19.31 12.76
C ASP A 195 -12.36 18.31 12.34
N ASN A 196 -11.90 18.37 11.09
CA ASN A 196 -10.83 17.55 10.55
C ASN A 196 -9.80 18.38 9.76
N LEU A 197 -8.85 18.96 10.50
CA LEU A 197 -7.78 19.81 9.96
C LEU A 197 -6.93 19.13 8.87
N SER A 198 -6.87 17.80 8.81
CA SER A 198 -6.10 17.09 7.78
C SER A 198 -6.58 17.38 6.35
N THR A 199 -7.86 17.75 6.21
CA THR A 199 -8.47 18.10 4.93
C THR A 199 -7.90 19.38 4.33
N ILE A 200 -7.23 20.23 5.12
CA ILE A 200 -6.60 21.45 4.61
C ILE A 200 -5.55 21.17 3.53
N LEU A 201 -4.84 20.03 3.63
CA LEU A 201 -3.80 19.63 2.68
C LEU A 201 -4.32 18.76 1.53
N SER A 202 -5.63 18.50 1.48
CA SER A 202 -6.23 17.65 0.46
C SER A 202 -6.44 18.35 -0.89
N ARG A 203 -6.44 19.69 -0.88
CA ARG A 203 -6.73 20.53 -2.04
C ARG A 203 -5.49 21.32 -2.46
N GLU A 204 -5.19 21.32 -3.74
CA GLU A 204 -4.03 22.04 -4.28
C GLU A 204 -4.20 23.56 -4.15
N GLU A 205 -5.43 24.06 -4.28
CA GLU A 205 -5.74 25.49 -4.13
C GLU A 205 -5.41 26.00 -2.72
N ASN A 206 -5.60 25.14 -1.70
CA ASN A 206 -5.22 25.48 -0.33
C ASN A 206 -3.70 25.61 -0.18
N LEU A 207 -2.89 24.87 -0.95
CA LEU A 207 -1.42 24.98 -0.86
C LEU A 207 -0.93 26.36 -1.32
N GLY A 208 -1.57 26.93 -2.35
CA GLY A 208 -1.32 28.29 -2.80
C GLY A 208 -1.69 29.34 -1.74
N LEU A 209 -2.85 29.18 -1.11
CA LEU A 209 -3.29 30.06 -0.02
C LEU A 209 -2.39 29.96 1.22
N LEU A 210 -1.97 28.75 1.59
CA LEU A 210 -1.02 28.52 2.68
C LEU A 210 0.34 29.17 2.39
N HIS A 211 0.77 29.22 1.13
CA HIS A 211 1.96 29.97 0.74
C HIS A 211 1.78 31.48 0.96
N SER A 212 0.64 32.04 0.58
CA SER A 212 0.35 33.47 0.81
C SER A 212 0.27 33.81 2.30
N ILE A 213 -0.31 32.93 3.11
CA ILE A 213 -0.29 33.05 4.58
C ILE A 213 1.15 33.03 5.09
N TYR A 214 1.96 32.07 4.64
CA TYR A 214 3.37 31.96 5.01
C TYR A 214 4.16 33.24 4.71
N GLN A 215 3.97 33.84 3.53
CA GLN A 215 4.61 35.10 3.15
C GLN A 215 4.18 36.25 4.08
N GLU A 216 2.89 36.34 4.39
CA GLU A 216 2.37 37.37 5.31
C GLU A 216 2.97 37.22 6.72
N VAL A 217 3.04 35.99 7.24
CA VAL A 217 3.64 35.69 8.54
C VAL A 217 5.12 36.08 8.57
N ASN A 218 5.87 35.78 7.51
CA ASN A 218 7.29 36.15 7.42
C ASN A 218 7.53 37.66 7.42
N ASN A 219 6.57 38.45 6.91
CA ASN A 219 6.62 39.91 6.95
C ASN A 219 6.21 40.45 8.33
N LEU A 220 5.26 39.79 8.99
CA LEU A 220 4.73 40.20 10.29
C LEU A 220 5.68 39.87 11.46
N VAL A 221 6.29 38.69 11.43
CA VAL A 221 7.12 38.18 12.52
C VAL A 221 8.58 38.54 12.24
N PRO A 222 9.26 39.31 13.10
CA PRO A 222 10.63 39.77 12.85
C PRO A 222 11.62 38.61 12.67
N GLN A 223 12.75 38.90 12.01
CA GLN A 223 13.89 37.97 12.03
C GLN A 223 14.51 38.04 13.43
N VAL A 224 14.47 36.89 14.10
CA VAL A 224 15.10 36.61 15.40
C VAL A 224 16.00 35.42 15.19
#